data_AF-A0A817SSN1-F1
#
_entry.id   AF-A0A817SSN1-F1
#
_cell.length_a   1.000
_cell.length_b   1.000
_cell.length_c   1.000
_cell.angle_alpha   90.00
_cell.angle_beta   90.00
_cell.angle_gamma   90.00
#
_symmetry.space_group_name_H-M   'P 1'
#
loop_
_entity.id
_entity.type
_entity.pdbx_description
1 polymer ?
#
loop_
_entity_poly.entity_id
_entity_poly.type
_entity_poly.pdbx_seq_one_letter_code
_entity_poly.pdbx_strand_id
1 'polypeptide(L)'
;MGQQSFRGTPIMQSYVIIQFLLLLLVKVEKSDEISSPIEPFTTYKNSAELERNVADLWWTVDDAEREIMFELHVKTTGWIALGISPAGGMSGADIGVGWVDRAGKVHFQDRHSFSTSRPVIDNTTTDWFHLQGREQNGWTSIQFKRLLDTCDSMDVPIRSGTNVLIFAYGLVDPDMSRSDGDISYHDSRRGSRMIPLRSYGSPSSEEKFVGLDSFEFRASNYHVPSDESTYYCKVYKAPNHFQTKRHAIANHVLIDSANRDLIHHMVVYECDPAATFDDANLPDDACDNVYVQVPLCMSNSASVWAIGGDYIEEFPEEAGYPVGGNFPVKYYVLEIHYDNPKRALNRTDNSGIRFYMGKELRQHDIGFLSFGTGPNPASLAIPPQVNRFIVDSYCDPKASQHLPESGITVLSAFPHTHLQGKQLISSRIENQFLLFT
;
A
#
# COMPACT_ATOMS: atom_id res chain seq x y z
N MET A 1 13.43 -29.43 39.82
CA MET A 1 14.58 -28.90 40.61
C MET A 1 15.45 -28.08 39.67
N GLY A 2 15.79 -26.85 40.05
CA GLY A 2 16.69 -25.99 39.28
C GLY A 2 16.29 -24.52 39.33
N GLN A 3 16.46 -23.89 40.50
CA GLN A 3 16.46 -22.44 40.65
C GLN A 3 17.63 -21.84 39.85
N GLN A 4 17.45 -20.66 39.25
CA GLN A 4 18.57 -19.75 38.99
C GLN A 4 18.24 -18.34 39.48
N SER A 5 19.18 -17.79 40.23
CA SER A 5 19.12 -16.53 40.95
C SER A 5 19.67 -15.39 40.10
N PHE A 6 19.08 -14.21 40.25
CA PHE A 6 19.64 -12.95 39.75
C PHE A 6 20.51 -12.29 40.83
N ARG A 7 21.68 -11.79 40.43
CA ARG A 7 22.47 -10.82 41.19
C ARG A 7 22.79 -9.64 40.29
N GLY A 8 22.56 -8.44 40.81
CA GLY A 8 22.73 -7.18 40.11
C GLY A 8 24.04 -6.43 40.41
N THR A 9 24.27 -5.46 39.51
CA THR A 9 24.98 -4.15 39.61
C THR A 9 26.51 -4.15 39.84
N PRO A 10 27.28 -3.12 39.40
CA PRO A 10 26.88 -1.72 39.16
C PRO A 10 27.43 -1.01 37.88
N ILE A 11 26.92 0.21 37.73
CA ILE A 11 27.15 1.29 36.77
C ILE A 11 28.59 1.87 36.84
N MET A 12 29.18 2.28 35.70
CA MET A 12 29.91 3.57 35.60
C MET A 12 30.29 4.00 34.16
N GLN A 13 29.88 5.23 33.86
CA GLN A 13 30.56 6.31 33.14
C GLN A 13 30.68 6.32 31.60
N SER A 14 29.98 7.33 31.07
CA SER A 14 30.00 7.92 29.73
C SER A 14 31.32 8.58 29.37
N TYR A 15 31.69 8.57 28.08
CA TYR A 15 32.38 9.70 27.42
C TYR A 15 31.94 9.88 25.96
N VAL A 16 31.82 11.16 25.63
CA VAL A 16 31.40 11.77 24.36
C VAL A 16 32.60 11.87 23.42
N ILE A 17 32.40 11.60 22.12
CA ILE A 17 33.29 12.03 21.04
C ILE A 17 32.46 12.81 20.01
N ILE A 18 32.75 14.10 19.92
CA ILE A 18 32.29 15.01 18.86
C ILE A 18 33.26 14.84 17.69
N GLN A 19 32.76 14.44 16.53
CA GLN A 19 33.44 14.63 15.25
C GLN A 19 32.53 15.37 14.28
N PHE A 20 32.93 16.60 13.96
CA PHE A 20 32.46 17.34 12.79
C PHE A 20 33.15 16.76 11.55
N LEU A 21 32.36 16.29 10.58
CA LEU A 21 32.78 16.19 9.19
C LEU A 21 31.64 16.67 8.29
N LEU A 22 31.92 17.75 7.55
CA LEU A 22 31.06 18.39 6.57
C LEU A 22 31.58 18.02 5.16
N LEU A 23 30.64 17.97 4.20
CA LEU A 23 30.78 17.86 2.72
C LEU A 23 30.86 16.41 2.21
N LEU A 24 30.01 15.93 1.29
CA LEU A 24 29.34 16.59 0.16
C LEU A 24 28.01 15.87 -0.17
N LEU A 25 27.09 16.64 -0.77
CA LEU A 25 25.81 16.23 -1.36
C LEU A 25 25.93 14.97 -2.22
N VAL A 26 25.34 13.87 -1.74
CA VAL A 26 24.91 12.77 -2.59
C VAL A 26 23.42 12.99 -2.85
N LYS A 27 23.09 13.10 -4.13
CA LYS A 27 21.72 13.13 -4.63
C LYS A 27 21.06 11.81 -4.24
N VAL A 28 20.22 11.83 -3.21
CA VAL A 28 19.31 10.73 -2.91
C VAL A 28 18.29 10.73 -4.04
N GLU A 29 18.33 9.74 -4.93
CA GLU A 29 17.23 9.50 -5.85
C GLU A 29 16.06 8.99 -5.01
N LYS A 30 15.17 9.95 -4.71
CA LYS A 30 13.99 9.84 -3.84
C LYS A 30 13.08 8.66 -4.21
N SER A 31 12.43 8.15 -3.17
CA SER A 31 11.09 7.57 -3.18
C SER A 31 10.11 8.51 -3.89
N ASP A 32 9.36 8.02 -4.89
CA ASP A 32 8.19 8.66 -5.54
C ASP A 32 8.05 10.17 -5.25
N GLU A 33 8.93 10.99 -5.86
CA GLU A 33 9.00 12.42 -5.54
C GLU A 33 7.69 13.10 -5.94
N ILE A 34 7.07 13.78 -4.98
CA ILE A 34 6.27 14.96 -5.28
C ILE A 34 7.05 15.81 -6.29
N SER A 35 6.40 16.09 -7.42
CA SER A 35 7.02 16.75 -8.55
C SER A 35 6.77 18.27 -8.59
N SER A 36 5.74 18.72 -7.90
CA SER A 36 5.35 20.11 -7.81
C SER A 36 6.47 20.94 -7.16
N PRO A 37 6.93 22.02 -7.81
CA PRO A 37 7.93 22.92 -7.25
C PRO A 37 7.35 23.88 -6.21
N ILE A 38 6.08 23.70 -5.84
CA ILE A 38 5.35 24.61 -4.96
C ILE A 38 5.06 23.91 -3.65
N GLU A 39 5.46 24.53 -2.56
CA GLU A 39 5.18 24.05 -1.21
C GLU A 39 3.67 24.07 -0.92
N PRO A 40 3.11 23.03 -0.28
CA PRO A 40 1.72 23.02 0.16
C PRO A 40 1.39 24.21 1.06
N PHE A 41 0.13 24.65 1.07
CA PHE A 41 -0.32 25.76 1.91
C PHE A 41 -0.22 25.45 3.42
N THR A 42 -0.30 24.18 3.79
CA THR A 42 -0.24 23.69 5.18
C THR A 42 0.52 22.37 5.27
N THR A 43 0.84 21.92 6.49
CA THR A 43 1.40 20.58 6.70
C THR A 43 0.32 19.51 6.54
N TYR A 44 0.63 18.46 5.78
CA TYR A 44 -0.23 17.30 5.60
C TYR A 44 0.41 16.05 6.20
N LYS A 45 -0.43 15.11 6.64
CA LYS A 45 0.05 13.80 7.11
C LYS A 45 0.47 12.91 5.95
N ASN A 46 -0.20 13.06 4.80
CA ASN A 46 -0.10 12.15 3.67
C ASN A 46 0.08 12.88 2.34
N SER A 47 0.71 12.20 1.39
CA SER A 47 0.90 12.67 0.02
C SER A 47 1.01 11.51 -0.97
N ALA A 48 0.64 11.75 -2.23
CA ALA A 48 0.78 10.81 -3.33
C ALA A 48 0.96 11.52 -4.68
N GLU A 49 1.79 10.95 -5.56
CA GLU A 49 1.87 11.37 -6.97
C GLU A 49 0.71 10.74 -7.76
N LEU A 50 -0.19 11.58 -8.29
CA LEU A 50 -1.31 11.12 -9.12
C LEU A 50 -0.89 10.90 -10.57
N GLU A 51 0.00 11.75 -11.10
CA GLU A 51 0.58 11.61 -12.42
C GLU A 51 2.01 12.16 -12.43
N ARG A 52 2.93 11.37 -12.99
CA ARG A 52 4.35 11.67 -12.93
C ARG A 52 4.70 13.03 -13.52
N ASN A 53 5.28 13.91 -12.71
CA ASN A 53 5.64 15.29 -13.09
C ASN A 53 4.46 16.20 -13.49
N VAL A 54 3.22 15.82 -13.14
CA VAL A 54 2.00 16.49 -13.61
C VAL A 54 1.03 16.79 -12.47
N ALA A 55 0.76 15.83 -11.58
CA ALA A 55 -0.26 15.99 -10.56
C ALA A 55 0.16 15.33 -9.23
N ASP A 56 0.11 16.12 -8.16
CA ASP A 56 0.46 15.71 -6.80
C ASP A 56 -0.70 16.02 -5.85
N LEU A 57 -0.98 15.11 -4.92
CA LEU A 57 -2.06 15.22 -3.95
C LEU A 57 -1.51 15.11 -2.53
N TRP A 58 -1.97 15.99 -1.65
CA TRP A 58 -1.77 15.90 -0.20
C TRP A 58 -3.10 15.83 0.51
N TRP A 59 -3.12 15.14 1.65
CA TRP A 59 -4.31 15.12 2.48
C TRP A 59 -4.05 14.84 3.96
N THR A 60 -5.01 15.26 4.77
CA THR A 60 -5.10 14.95 6.20
C THR A 60 -6.56 14.63 6.52
N VAL A 61 -6.77 13.53 7.25
CA VAL A 61 -8.08 13.16 7.79
C VAL A 61 -8.18 13.65 9.23
N ASP A 62 -9.31 14.27 9.54
CA ASP A 62 -9.76 14.57 10.89
C ASP A 62 -10.97 13.67 11.19
N ASP A 63 -10.72 12.55 11.89
CA ASP A 63 -11.79 11.62 12.27
C ASP A 63 -12.74 12.18 13.33
N ALA A 64 -12.31 13.18 14.12
CA ALA A 64 -13.15 13.79 15.14
C ALA A 64 -14.20 14.70 14.49
N GLU A 65 -13.79 15.52 13.53
CA GLU A 65 -14.68 16.37 12.74
C GLU A 65 -15.32 15.64 11.55
N ARG A 66 -14.89 14.38 11.30
CA ARG A 66 -15.30 13.58 10.14
C ARG A 66 -15.07 14.31 8.82
N GLU A 67 -13.95 15.02 8.72
CA GLU A 67 -13.56 15.80 7.55
C GLU A 67 -12.25 15.27 6.95
N ILE A 68 -12.08 15.46 5.65
CA ILE A 68 -10.81 15.33 4.96
C ILE A 68 -10.46 16.65 4.29
N MET A 69 -9.20 17.06 4.44
CA MET A 69 -8.63 18.20 3.74
C MET A 69 -7.68 17.69 2.68
N PHE A 70 -7.83 18.20 1.46
CA PHE A 70 -6.98 17.93 0.32
C PHE A 70 -6.24 19.21 -0.12
N GLU A 71 -5.06 19.03 -0.70
CA GLU A 71 -4.46 20.01 -1.60
C GLU A 71 -4.00 19.29 -2.86
N LEU A 72 -4.49 19.75 -4.01
CA LEU A 72 -4.17 19.19 -5.32
C LEU A 72 -3.33 20.22 -6.08
N HIS A 73 -2.15 19.80 -6.53
CA HIS A 73 -1.30 20.57 -7.43
C HIS A 73 -1.31 19.91 -8.80
N VAL A 74 -1.62 20.68 -9.85
CA VAL A 74 -1.55 20.19 -11.22
C VAL A 74 -0.78 21.16 -12.10
N LYS A 75 0.07 20.64 -12.97
CA LYS A 75 0.89 21.40 -13.92
C LYS A 75 0.05 21.96 -15.07
N THR A 76 -0.75 22.98 -14.76
CA THR A 76 -1.59 23.73 -15.68
C THR A 76 -1.78 25.17 -15.20
N THR A 77 -2.46 25.99 -16.00
CA THR A 77 -2.95 27.34 -15.67
C THR A 77 -4.44 27.43 -15.98
N GLY A 78 -5.16 26.37 -15.64
CA GLY A 78 -6.56 26.19 -15.98
C GLY A 78 -7.24 25.38 -14.89
N TRP A 79 -8.44 24.88 -15.17
CA TRP A 79 -9.17 24.11 -14.17
C TRP A 79 -8.50 22.78 -13.83
N ILE A 80 -8.64 22.39 -12.57
CA ILE A 80 -8.22 21.11 -12.01
C ILE A 80 -9.42 20.44 -11.33
N ALA A 81 -9.45 19.12 -11.34
CA ALA A 81 -10.50 18.35 -10.70
C ALA A 81 -9.95 17.12 -9.98
N LEU A 82 -10.53 16.84 -8.82
CA LEU A 82 -10.39 15.59 -8.09
C LEU A 82 -11.79 15.02 -7.87
N GLY A 83 -11.94 13.72 -8.07
CA GLY A 83 -13.18 13.04 -7.74
C GLY A 83 -12.97 11.69 -7.10
N ILE A 84 -13.99 11.26 -6.37
CA ILE A 84 -14.09 9.93 -5.76
C ILE A 84 -15.02 9.13 -6.64
N SER A 85 -14.54 7.99 -7.13
CA SER A 85 -15.23 7.16 -8.10
C SER A 85 -15.53 5.78 -7.53
N PRO A 86 -16.71 5.21 -7.82
CA PRO A 86 -17.00 3.82 -7.47
C PRO A 86 -16.09 2.80 -8.18
N ALA A 87 -15.57 3.13 -9.37
CA ALA A 87 -14.88 2.17 -10.25
C ALA A 87 -13.69 2.75 -11.04
N GLY A 88 -13.26 3.98 -10.75
CA GLY A 88 -12.16 4.67 -11.43
C GLY A 88 -12.53 5.36 -12.75
N GLY A 89 -13.82 5.36 -13.12
CA GLY A 89 -14.37 6.13 -14.24
C GLY A 89 -15.24 7.30 -13.76
N MET A 90 -15.73 8.11 -14.70
CA MET A 90 -16.59 9.27 -14.38
C MET A 90 -18.01 8.87 -13.94
N SER A 91 -18.49 7.69 -14.28
CA SER A 91 -19.87 7.28 -13.96
C SER A 91 -20.04 7.04 -12.47
N GLY A 92 -20.98 7.76 -11.85
CA GLY A 92 -21.23 7.77 -10.41
C GLY A 92 -20.17 8.48 -9.59
N ALA A 93 -19.31 9.29 -10.20
CA ALA A 93 -18.24 9.99 -9.49
C ALA A 93 -18.73 11.30 -8.88
N ASP A 94 -18.23 11.57 -7.68
CA ASP A 94 -18.41 12.78 -6.89
C ASP A 94 -17.12 13.62 -7.01
N ILE A 95 -17.21 14.86 -7.48
CA ILE A 95 -16.11 15.61 -8.10
C ILE A 95 -16.09 17.07 -7.63
N GLY A 96 -14.98 17.47 -7.01
CA GLY A 96 -14.62 18.88 -6.84
C GLY A 96 -13.84 19.40 -8.04
N VAL A 97 -14.30 20.50 -8.66
CA VAL A 97 -13.60 21.20 -9.75
C VAL A 97 -13.26 22.63 -9.33
N GLY A 98 -12.03 23.08 -9.54
CA GLY A 98 -11.63 24.45 -9.25
C GLY A 98 -10.60 25.03 -10.21
N TRP A 99 -10.50 26.36 -10.20
CA TRP A 99 -9.53 27.14 -10.97
C TRP A 99 -9.24 28.47 -10.26
N VAL A 100 -8.19 29.17 -10.68
CA VAL A 100 -7.84 30.49 -10.15
C VAL A 100 -7.91 31.49 -11.30
N ASP A 101 -8.85 32.43 -11.23
CA ASP A 101 -9.01 33.39 -12.31
C ASP A 101 -7.84 34.40 -12.38
N ARG A 102 -7.85 35.21 -13.44
CA ARG A 102 -6.82 36.25 -13.67
C ARG A 102 -6.71 37.30 -12.56
N ALA A 103 -7.73 37.46 -11.72
CA ALA A 103 -7.70 38.35 -10.56
C ALA A 103 -7.14 37.65 -9.30
N GLY A 104 -6.75 36.38 -9.41
CA GLY A 104 -6.27 35.55 -8.30
C GLY A 104 -7.41 34.98 -7.45
N LYS A 105 -8.67 35.09 -7.90
CA LYS A 105 -9.81 34.56 -7.16
C LYS A 105 -10.00 33.09 -7.47
N VAL A 106 -10.12 32.29 -6.42
CA VAL A 106 -10.44 30.86 -6.52
C VAL A 106 -11.92 30.70 -6.81
N HIS A 107 -12.22 29.84 -7.78
CA HIS A 107 -13.55 29.33 -8.04
C HIS A 107 -13.54 27.82 -7.81
N PHE A 108 -14.60 27.31 -7.20
CA PHE A 108 -14.72 25.90 -6.88
C PHE A 108 -16.17 25.47 -6.99
N GLN A 109 -16.39 24.29 -7.54
CA GLN A 109 -17.70 23.74 -7.82
C GLN A 109 -17.75 22.29 -7.39
N ASP A 110 -18.79 21.98 -6.64
CA ASP A 110 -19.22 20.63 -6.34
C ASP A 110 -20.01 20.06 -7.52
N ARG A 111 -19.66 18.85 -7.96
CA ARG A 111 -20.19 18.25 -9.18
C ARG A 111 -20.36 16.75 -9.05
N HIS A 112 -21.46 16.27 -9.63
CA HIS A 112 -21.73 14.85 -9.76
C HIS A 112 -21.75 14.42 -11.23
N SER A 113 -21.27 13.21 -11.51
CA SER A 113 -21.24 12.65 -12.86
C SER A 113 -22.02 11.35 -12.97
N PHE A 114 -23.11 11.36 -13.74
CA PHE A 114 -23.94 10.17 -14.00
C PHE A 114 -23.37 9.24 -15.09
N SER A 115 -22.43 9.71 -15.92
CA SER A 115 -21.90 8.97 -17.06
C SER A 115 -20.47 9.42 -17.40
N THR A 116 -20.03 9.23 -18.65
CA THR A 116 -18.77 9.79 -19.17
C THR A 116 -18.95 11.18 -19.80
N SER A 117 -20.15 11.77 -19.65
CA SER A 117 -20.46 13.14 -20.04
C SER A 117 -19.90 14.17 -19.04
N ARG A 118 -19.99 15.46 -19.40
CA ARG A 118 -19.64 16.56 -18.50
C ARG A 118 -20.41 16.42 -17.15
N PRO A 119 -19.72 16.47 -16.00
CA PRO A 119 -20.36 16.43 -14.68
C PRO A 119 -21.32 17.61 -14.48
N VAL A 120 -22.47 17.37 -13.88
CA VAL A 120 -23.44 18.42 -13.54
C VAL A 120 -23.05 19.07 -12.21
N ILE A 121 -23.47 20.32 -12.00
CA ILE A 121 -23.32 20.95 -10.68
C ILE A 121 -24.22 20.23 -9.69
N ASP A 122 -23.65 19.82 -8.55
CA ASP A 122 -24.46 19.38 -7.43
C ASP A 122 -25.12 20.60 -6.79
N ASN A 123 -26.44 20.65 -6.86
CA ASN A 123 -27.24 21.75 -6.33
C ASN A 123 -28.14 21.32 -5.17
N THR A 124 -28.05 20.04 -4.79
CA THR A 124 -28.85 19.46 -3.71
C THR A 124 -28.18 19.71 -2.37
N THR A 125 -26.86 19.61 -2.33
CA THR A 125 -25.98 19.87 -1.19
C THR A 125 -24.71 20.54 -1.72
N THR A 126 -23.93 21.19 -0.85
CA THR A 126 -22.58 21.62 -1.20
C THR A 126 -21.70 21.01 -0.15
N ASP A 127 -20.98 19.97 -0.52
CA ASP A 127 -20.23 19.14 0.40
C ASP A 127 -18.72 19.32 0.22
N TRP A 128 -18.32 19.91 -0.90
CA TRP A 128 -16.95 20.32 -1.18
C TRP A 128 -16.76 21.82 -1.04
N PHE A 129 -15.78 22.20 -0.23
CA PHE A 129 -15.47 23.61 0.05
C PHE A 129 -14.00 23.90 -0.24
N HIS A 130 -13.73 24.85 -1.14
CA HIS A 130 -12.38 25.37 -1.24
C HIS A 130 -12.03 26.23 -0.03
N LEU A 131 -10.75 26.23 0.32
CA LEU A 131 -10.18 27.10 1.35
C LEU A 131 -9.33 28.19 0.71
N GLN A 132 -8.46 27.80 -0.22
CA GLN A 132 -7.54 28.70 -0.91
C GLN A 132 -6.96 28.04 -2.16
N GLY A 133 -6.36 28.85 -3.03
CA GLY A 133 -5.81 28.38 -4.29
C GLY A 133 -4.89 29.43 -4.90
N ARG A 134 -3.93 28.98 -5.70
CA ARG A 134 -2.93 29.83 -6.35
C ARG A 134 -2.54 29.25 -7.70
N GLU A 135 -2.22 30.14 -8.63
CA GLU A 135 -1.50 29.79 -9.85
C GLU A 135 -0.10 30.38 -9.82
N GLN A 136 0.90 29.52 -9.92
CA GLN A 136 2.30 29.91 -9.85
C GLN A 136 3.17 28.96 -10.68
N ASN A 137 4.15 29.49 -11.41
CA ASN A 137 5.13 28.69 -12.17
C ASN A 137 4.52 27.65 -13.14
N GLY A 138 3.33 27.93 -13.69
CA GLY A 138 2.62 27.01 -14.60
C GLY A 138 1.92 25.84 -13.89
N TRP A 139 1.62 26.00 -12.60
CA TRP A 139 0.82 25.08 -11.82
C TRP A 139 -0.38 25.78 -11.19
N THR A 140 -1.50 25.07 -11.14
CA THR A 140 -2.69 25.43 -10.38
C THR A 140 -2.74 24.55 -9.14
N SER A 141 -2.79 25.18 -7.97
CA SER A 141 -2.82 24.52 -6.66
C SER A 141 -4.08 24.95 -5.92
N ILE A 142 -4.91 24.01 -5.47
CA ILE A 142 -6.13 24.32 -4.72
C ILE A 142 -6.23 23.41 -3.50
N GLN A 143 -6.45 24.04 -2.35
CA GLN A 143 -6.79 23.39 -1.09
C GLN A 143 -8.31 23.42 -0.89
N PHE A 144 -8.88 22.27 -0.57
CA PHE A 144 -10.32 22.11 -0.35
C PHE A 144 -10.58 21.03 0.69
N LYS A 145 -11.80 21.01 1.23
CA LYS A 145 -12.23 20.03 2.23
C LYS A 145 -13.59 19.46 1.91
N ARG A 146 -13.86 18.28 2.47
CA ARG A 146 -15.11 17.54 2.33
C ARG A 146 -15.37 16.71 3.60
N LEU A 147 -16.64 16.47 3.95
CA LEU A 147 -16.99 15.46 4.94
C LEU A 147 -16.62 14.05 4.44
N LEU A 148 -16.30 13.14 5.35
CA LEU A 148 -16.03 11.74 5.03
C LEU A 148 -17.29 11.02 4.53
N ASP A 149 -18.46 11.41 5.05
CA ASP A 149 -19.77 10.91 4.62
C ASP A 149 -20.76 12.08 4.75
N THR A 150 -21.31 12.49 3.62
CA THR A 150 -22.17 13.67 3.48
C THR A 150 -23.63 13.33 3.70
N CYS A 151 -23.97 12.04 3.78
CA CYS A 151 -25.34 11.53 3.76
C CYS A 151 -26.13 11.91 2.49
N ASP A 152 -25.47 12.43 1.44
CA ASP A 152 -26.06 12.63 0.13
C ASP A 152 -26.00 11.32 -0.67
N SER A 153 -27.14 10.94 -1.26
CA SER A 153 -27.24 9.75 -2.12
C SER A 153 -26.46 9.87 -3.43
N MET A 154 -26.11 11.10 -3.83
CA MET A 154 -25.31 11.40 -5.02
C MET A 154 -23.81 11.27 -4.76
N ASP A 155 -23.41 11.21 -3.50
CA ASP A 155 -22.03 11.26 -3.08
C ASP A 155 -21.41 9.89 -2.83
N VAL A 156 -20.09 9.84 -2.98
CA VAL A 156 -19.32 8.63 -2.65
C VAL A 156 -18.71 8.79 -1.25
N PRO A 157 -19.15 8.01 -0.25
CA PRO A 157 -18.59 8.12 1.09
C PRO A 157 -17.13 7.62 1.12
N ILE A 158 -16.27 8.34 1.82
CA ILE A 158 -14.88 7.95 2.08
C ILE A 158 -14.88 6.98 3.25
N ARG A 159 -14.75 5.70 2.93
CA ARG A 159 -14.69 4.62 3.93
C ARG A 159 -13.25 4.21 4.19
N SER A 160 -13.06 3.44 5.27
CA SER A 160 -11.80 2.74 5.50
C SER A 160 -11.55 1.73 4.36
N GLY A 161 -10.28 1.54 4.00
CA GLY A 161 -9.88 0.76 2.83
C GLY A 161 -9.55 1.64 1.62
N THR A 162 -9.49 1.03 0.45
CA THR A 162 -9.07 1.69 -0.80
C THR A 162 -10.18 2.58 -1.37
N ASN A 163 -9.87 3.85 -1.60
CA ASN A 163 -10.73 4.78 -2.31
C ASN A 163 -10.19 4.93 -3.74
N VAL A 164 -11.06 4.92 -4.75
CA VAL A 164 -10.64 5.14 -6.14
C VAL A 164 -10.81 6.61 -6.46
N LEU A 165 -9.70 7.31 -6.61
CA LEU A 165 -9.67 8.70 -7.04
C LEU A 165 -9.58 8.77 -8.56
N ILE A 166 -10.25 9.76 -9.12
CA ILE A 166 -10.05 10.22 -10.49
C ILE A 166 -9.58 11.67 -10.45
N PHE A 167 -8.74 12.05 -11.41
CA PHE A 167 -8.33 13.44 -11.57
C PHE A 167 -8.39 13.81 -13.05
N ALA A 168 -8.60 15.10 -13.31
CA ALA A 168 -8.58 15.66 -14.65
C ALA A 168 -8.20 17.13 -14.61
N TYR A 169 -7.70 17.67 -15.73
CA TYR A 169 -7.37 19.08 -15.83
C TYR A 169 -7.52 19.64 -17.24
N GLY A 170 -7.83 20.93 -17.31
CA GLY A 170 -7.89 21.72 -18.53
C GLY A 170 -6.72 22.68 -18.65
N LEU A 171 -6.47 23.17 -19.86
CA LEU A 171 -5.41 24.15 -20.15
C LEU A 171 -5.86 25.61 -20.01
N VAL A 172 -7.16 25.82 -19.83
CA VAL A 172 -7.78 27.15 -19.78
C VAL A 172 -8.82 27.19 -18.69
N ASP A 173 -8.96 28.35 -18.07
CA ASP A 173 -10.02 28.61 -17.11
C ASP A 173 -11.40 28.51 -17.76
N PRO A 174 -12.41 28.03 -17.01
CA PRO A 174 -13.80 28.04 -17.45
C PRO A 174 -14.32 29.48 -17.69
N ASP A 175 -15.22 29.65 -18.67
CA ASP A 175 -15.85 30.93 -18.98
C ASP A 175 -16.96 31.26 -17.97
N MET A 176 -16.65 32.21 -17.08
CA MET A 176 -17.53 32.70 -16.01
C MET A 176 -18.82 33.36 -16.51
N SER A 177 -18.96 33.66 -17.80
CA SER A 177 -20.21 34.20 -18.36
C SER A 177 -21.34 33.17 -18.40
N ARG A 178 -21.03 31.87 -18.22
CA ARG A 178 -22.03 30.79 -18.11
C ARG A 178 -22.18 30.33 -16.67
N SER A 179 -23.42 30.05 -16.27
CA SER A 179 -23.76 29.62 -14.91
C SER A 179 -23.14 28.27 -14.52
N ASP A 180 -22.73 27.47 -15.50
CA ASP A 180 -22.06 26.18 -15.31
C ASP A 180 -20.54 26.25 -15.51
N GLY A 181 -19.96 27.45 -15.64
CA GLY A 181 -18.54 27.68 -15.91
C GLY A 181 -18.02 27.24 -17.29
N ASP A 182 -18.75 26.44 -18.07
CA ASP A 182 -18.24 25.86 -19.33
C ASP A 182 -16.88 25.15 -19.22
N ILE A 183 -16.76 24.21 -18.27
CA ILE A 183 -15.56 23.38 -18.11
C ILE A 183 -15.27 22.65 -19.42
N SER A 184 -14.10 22.94 -20.00
CA SER A 184 -13.62 22.36 -21.26
C SER A 184 -13.31 20.87 -21.13
N TYR A 185 -13.32 20.14 -22.25
CA TYR A 185 -12.97 18.72 -22.25
C TYR A 185 -11.49 18.50 -21.90
N HIS A 186 -11.20 17.59 -20.97
CA HIS A 186 -9.84 17.29 -20.51
C HIS A 186 -9.00 16.50 -21.53
N ASP A 187 -9.60 15.87 -22.56
CA ASP A 187 -8.89 14.99 -23.49
C ASP A 187 -8.11 13.88 -22.74
N SER A 188 -6.85 13.63 -23.06
CA SER A 188 -5.97 12.69 -22.35
C SER A 188 -5.47 13.17 -20.98
N ARG A 189 -5.77 14.41 -20.55
CA ARG A 189 -5.32 15.01 -19.27
C ARG A 189 -6.18 14.55 -18.09
N ARG A 190 -6.14 13.25 -17.84
CA ARG A 190 -6.93 12.57 -16.81
C ARG A 190 -6.28 11.27 -16.37
N GLY A 191 -6.64 10.80 -15.20
CA GLY A 191 -6.25 9.48 -14.72
C GLY A 191 -7.04 9.03 -13.50
N SER A 192 -6.69 7.86 -12.99
CA SER A 192 -7.26 7.30 -11.77
C SER A 192 -6.18 6.67 -10.89
N ARG A 193 -6.39 6.68 -9.58
CA ARG A 193 -5.50 6.10 -8.56
C ARG A 193 -6.30 5.47 -7.44
N MET A 194 -5.81 4.36 -6.92
CA MET A 194 -6.35 3.71 -5.73
C MET A 194 -5.55 4.17 -4.52
N ILE A 195 -6.18 4.87 -3.57
CA ILE A 195 -5.51 5.47 -2.40
C ILE A 195 -6.32 5.17 -1.13
N PRO A 196 -5.73 4.60 -0.07
CA PRO A 196 -6.42 4.38 1.19
C PRO A 196 -6.42 5.65 2.05
N LEU A 197 -7.27 6.63 1.68
CA LEU A 197 -7.29 7.98 2.28
C LEU A 197 -7.33 8.02 3.82
N ARG A 198 -7.99 7.06 4.48
CA ARG A 198 -8.13 7.01 5.95
C ARG A 198 -7.07 6.19 6.68
N SER A 199 -6.21 5.48 5.97
CA SER A 199 -5.24 4.55 6.59
C SER A 199 -3.82 4.74 6.07
N TYR A 200 -3.59 5.74 5.22
CA TYR A 200 -2.26 6.14 4.82
C TYR A 200 -1.58 6.80 6.03
N GLY A 201 -0.56 6.13 6.57
CA GLY A 201 0.44 6.76 7.41
C GLY A 201 1.52 7.39 6.53
N SER A 202 2.35 8.26 7.09
CA SER A 202 3.54 8.70 6.36
C SER A 202 4.45 7.48 6.12
N PRO A 203 4.92 7.24 4.88
CA PRO A 203 5.82 6.13 4.61
C PRO A 203 7.02 6.17 5.53
N SER A 204 7.38 5.03 6.13
CA SER A 204 8.58 4.98 6.96
C SER A 204 9.83 5.17 6.11
N SER A 205 10.76 6.01 6.59
CA SER A 205 12.04 6.26 5.95
C SER A 205 13.07 5.22 6.38
N GLU A 206 13.94 4.81 5.45
CA GLU A 206 15.06 3.90 5.73
C GLU A 206 16.01 4.47 6.80
N GLU A 207 16.08 5.79 6.96
CA GLU A 207 16.88 6.47 7.98
C GLU A 207 16.60 5.99 9.41
N LYS A 208 15.35 5.59 9.70
CA LYS A 208 14.95 5.05 11.02
C LYS A 208 15.67 3.74 11.37
N PHE A 209 16.08 2.98 10.36
CA PHE A 209 16.62 1.63 10.52
C PHE A 209 18.14 1.56 10.31
N VAL A 210 18.79 2.71 10.08
CA VAL A 210 20.24 2.80 9.92
C VAL A 210 20.94 2.27 11.18
N GLY A 211 21.88 1.35 10.98
CA GLY A 211 22.68 0.75 12.05
C GLY A 211 22.00 -0.40 12.79
N LEU A 212 20.80 -0.84 12.38
CA LEU A 212 20.21 -2.10 12.84
C LEU A 212 20.78 -3.30 12.08
N ASP A 213 20.82 -4.46 12.73
CA ASP A 213 21.08 -5.73 12.04
C ASP A 213 19.95 -5.99 11.03
N SER A 214 20.27 -6.65 9.91
CA SER A 214 19.27 -7.02 8.91
C SER A 214 19.66 -8.28 8.13
N PHE A 215 18.69 -8.87 7.46
CA PHE A 215 18.90 -9.95 6.49
C PHE A 215 17.95 -9.79 5.29
N GLU A 216 18.30 -10.41 4.16
CA GLU A 216 17.61 -10.21 2.88
C GLU A 216 17.31 -11.54 2.20
N PHE A 217 16.17 -11.60 1.52
CA PHE A 217 15.84 -12.62 0.52
C PHE A 217 15.66 -11.91 -0.82
N ARG A 218 16.49 -12.23 -1.82
CA ARG A 218 16.55 -11.50 -3.11
C ARG A 218 16.81 -12.39 -4.32
N ALA A 219 16.17 -12.07 -5.44
CA ALA A 219 16.63 -12.58 -6.73
C ALA A 219 18.14 -12.35 -6.90
N SER A 220 18.82 -13.28 -7.57
CA SER A 220 20.27 -13.23 -7.74
C SER A 220 20.63 -13.24 -9.22
N ASN A 221 20.67 -12.05 -9.83
CA ASN A 221 20.83 -11.85 -11.26
C ASN A 221 19.84 -12.69 -12.08
N TYR A 222 18.58 -12.73 -11.66
CA TYR A 222 17.57 -13.52 -12.34
C TYR A 222 17.23 -12.89 -13.69
N HIS A 223 17.33 -13.67 -14.77
CA HIS A 223 16.94 -13.23 -16.10
C HIS A 223 15.43 -13.39 -16.28
N VAL A 224 14.71 -12.28 -16.19
CA VAL A 224 13.25 -12.28 -16.29
C VAL A 224 12.85 -12.63 -17.74
N PRO A 225 12.06 -13.69 -17.96
CA PRO A 225 11.52 -14.03 -19.28
C PRO A 225 10.68 -12.90 -19.88
N SER A 226 10.52 -12.92 -21.19
CA SER A 226 9.64 -11.99 -21.92
C SER A 226 8.17 -12.41 -21.95
N ASP A 227 7.82 -13.47 -21.22
CA ASP A 227 6.43 -13.90 -21.06
C ASP A 227 5.61 -12.81 -20.37
N GLU A 228 4.31 -12.75 -20.66
CA GLU A 228 3.44 -11.69 -20.12
C GLU A 228 3.34 -11.73 -18.59
N SER A 229 3.46 -12.92 -18.00
CA SER A 229 3.50 -13.12 -16.56
C SER A 229 4.54 -14.19 -16.24
N THR A 230 5.34 -13.97 -15.20
CA THR A 230 6.31 -14.96 -14.72
C THR A 230 6.36 -14.94 -13.20
N TYR A 231 6.39 -16.13 -12.61
CA TYR A 231 6.62 -16.32 -11.20
C TYR A 231 8.00 -16.93 -10.99
N TYR A 232 8.83 -16.26 -10.21
CA TYR A 232 10.18 -16.69 -9.86
C TYR A 232 10.21 -17.07 -8.39
N CYS A 233 10.80 -18.22 -8.07
CA CYS A 233 10.91 -18.73 -6.73
C CYS A 233 12.35 -19.06 -6.36
N LYS A 234 12.76 -18.66 -5.15
CA LYS A 234 14.06 -18.98 -4.60
C LYS A 234 13.97 -19.42 -3.15
N VAL A 235 14.54 -20.58 -2.84
CA VAL A 235 14.59 -21.14 -1.50
C VAL A 235 15.79 -20.60 -0.74
N TYR A 236 15.56 -20.22 0.51
CA TYR A 236 16.55 -19.69 1.44
C TYR A 236 16.60 -20.52 2.71
N LYS A 237 17.80 -20.69 3.26
CA LYS A 237 17.97 -21.13 4.64
C LYS A 237 17.72 -19.96 5.59
N ALA A 238 17.12 -20.24 6.74
CA ALA A 238 16.91 -19.25 7.79
C ALA A 238 18.26 -18.62 8.25
N PRO A 239 18.28 -17.31 8.59
CA PRO A 239 19.49 -16.64 9.06
C PRO A 239 20.06 -17.31 10.33
N ASN A 240 21.26 -17.87 10.22
CA ASN A 240 21.88 -18.70 11.28
C ASN A 240 22.72 -17.92 12.30
N HIS A 241 22.94 -16.61 12.08
CA HIS A 241 23.73 -15.77 12.99
C HIS A 241 22.96 -15.32 14.24
N PHE A 242 21.63 -15.48 14.25
CA PHE A 242 20.78 -15.22 15.42
C PHE A 242 20.65 -16.47 16.30
N GLN A 243 21.61 -16.66 17.21
CA GLN A 243 21.63 -17.80 18.13
C GLN A 243 20.49 -17.77 19.16
N THR A 244 20.01 -16.57 19.51
CA THR A 244 18.84 -16.35 20.36
C THR A 244 17.70 -15.76 19.54
N LYS A 245 16.47 -15.91 20.04
CA LYS A 245 15.30 -15.30 19.44
C LYS A 245 15.49 -13.77 19.39
N ARG A 246 15.26 -13.19 18.22
CA ARG A 246 15.20 -11.74 17.94
C ARG A 246 13.89 -11.43 17.23
N HIS A 247 13.48 -10.17 17.21
CA HIS A 247 12.33 -9.72 16.44
C HIS A 247 12.77 -8.84 15.28
N ALA A 248 12.32 -9.17 14.06
CA ALA A 248 12.26 -8.19 13.00
C ALA A 248 11.14 -7.18 13.33
N ILE A 249 11.42 -5.90 13.12
CA ILE A 249 10.52 -4.78 13.47
C ILE A 249 10.02 -4.02 12.23
N ALA A 250 10.58 -4.32 11.06
CA ALA A 250 10.10 -3.79 9.79
C ALA A 250 10.53 -4.69 8.64
N ASN A 251 9.71 -4.71 7.59
CA ASN A 251 10.02 -5.26 6.27
C ASN A 251 10.33 -4.11 5.30
N HIS A 252 11.29 -4.30 4.41
CA HIS A 252 11.63 -3.35 3.36
C HIS A 252 11.75 -4.04 2.01
N VAL A 253 10.89 -3.65 1.08
CA VAL A 253 10.87 -4.13 -0.29
C VAL A 253 11.94 -3.42 -1.10
N LEU A 254 12.88 -4.22 -1.59
CA LEU A 254 14.00 -3.77 -2.40
C LEU A 254 13.65 -4.03 -3.86
N ILE A 255 13.34 -2.98 -4.62
CA ILE A 255 13.10 -3.09 -6.06
C ILE A 255 14.31 -2.61 -6.83
N ASP A 256 14.82 -3.44 -7.74
CA ASP A 256 15.77 -3.02 -8.76
C ASP A 256 15.12 -1.90 -9.59
N SER A 257 15.70 -0.70 -9.57
CA SER A 257 15.10 0.49 -10.17
C SER A 257 14.83 0.31 -11.66
N ALA A 258 15.61 -0.55 -12.34
CA ALA A 258 15.40 -0.90 -13.72
C ALA A 258 14.04 -1.59 -13.94
N ASN A 259 13.57 -2.40 -12.98
CA ASN A 259 12.42 -3.32 -13.08
C ASN A 259 11.16 -2.87 -12.32
N ARG A 260 11.08 -1.62 -11.88
CA ARG A 260 9.89 -1.08 -11.19
C ARG A 260 8.59 -1.25 -11.99
N ASP A 261 8.68 -1.31 -13.32
CA ASP A 261 7.55 -1.52 -14.22
C ASP A 261 7.13 -3.00 -14.38
N LEU A 262 7.91 -3.95 -13.84
CA LEU A 262 7.66 -5.39 -13.96
C LEU A 262 7.20 -6.03 -12.66
N ILE A 263 7.69 -5.58 -11.50
CA ILE A 263 7.35 -6.22 -10.22
C ILE A 263 5.90 -5.93 -9.85
N HIS A 264 5.08 -6.98 -9.76
CA HIS A 264 3.68 -6.88 -9.37
C HIS A 264 3.45 -7.21 -7.89
N HIS A 265 4.06 -8.29 -7.38
CA HIS A 265 4.07 -8.61 -5.95
C HIS A 265 5.26 -9.48 -5.55
N MET A 266 5.56 -9.50 -4.25
CA MET A 266 6.57 -10.36 -3.64
C MET A 266 6.00 -11.03 -2.39
N VAL A 267 6.33 -12.30 -2.19
CA VAL A 267 5.95 -13.05 -0.99
C VAL A 267 7.17 -13.78 -0.45
N VAL A 268 7.33 -13.78 0.87
CA VAL A 268 8.28 -14.66 1.56
C VAL A 268 7.47 -15.68 2.32
N TYR A 269 7.46 -16.92 1.84
CA TYR A 269 6.81 -18.03 2.51
C TYR A 269 7.69 -18.68 3.55
N GLU A 270 7.06 -19.21 4.59
CA GLU A 270 7.68 -20.10 5.56
C GLU A 270 7.50 -21.56 5.12
N CYS A 271 8.54 -22.36 5.29
CA CYS A 271 8.44 -23.80 5.16
C CYS A 271 8.08 -24.47 6.49
N ASP A 272 7.32 -25.56 6.41
CA ASP A 272 7.07 -26.44 7.56
C ASP A 272 8.41 -26.88 8.21
N PRO A 273 8.50 -26.98 9.54
CA PRO A 273 9.73 -27.39 10.23
C PRO A 273 10.29 -28.76 9.81
N ALA A 274 9.45 -29.63 9.21
CA ALA A 274 9.83 -30.91 8.65
C ALA A 274 10.42 -30.82 7.24
N ALA A 275 10.33 -29.67 6.56
CA ALA A 275 10.96 -29.45 5.26
C ALA A 275 12.48 -29.60 5.36
N THR A 276 13.06 -30.32 4.40
CA THR A 276 14.50 -30.58 4.32
C THR A 276 14.97 -30.40 2.88
N PHE A 277 16.08 -29.70 2.71
CA PHE A 277 16.73 -29.45 1.42
C PHE A 277 18.22 -29.75 1.52
N ASP A 278 18.86 -29.93 0.37
CA ASP A 278 20.31 -29.89 0.29
C ASP A 278 20.76 -28.42 0.34
N ASP A 279 21.37 -28.02 1.45
CA ASP A 279 21.86 -26.66 1.66
C ASP A 279 22.84 -26.19 0.58
N ALA A 280 23.52 -27.12 -0.11
CA ALA A 280 24.45 -26.79 -1.19
C ALA A 280 23.75 -26.49 -2.52
N ASN A 281 22.49 -26.90 -2.69
CA ASN A 281 21.71 -26.78 -3.92
C ASN A 281 20.25 -26.45 -3.60
N LEU A 282 20.02 -25.27 -3.02
CA LEU A 282 18.67 -24.77 -2.80
C LEU A 282 18.00 -24.39 -4.14
N PRO A 283 16.72 -24.74 -4.35
CA PRO A 283 16.01 -24.38 -5.59
C PRO A 283 15.96 -22.87 -5.84
N ASP A 284 16.19 -22.48 -7.09
CA ASP A 284 16.25 -21.10 -7.59
C ASP A 284 15.88 -21.11 -9.07
N ASP A 285 14.58 -20.95 -9.39
CA ASP A 285 14.06 -21.11 -10.75
C ASP A 285 12.63 -20.51 -10.88
N ALA A 286 12.02 -20.64 -12.06
CA ALA A 286 10.59 -20.44 -12.23
C ALA A 286 9.80 -21.28 -11.21
N CYS A 287 8.77 -20.66 -10.64
CA CYS A 287 8.02 -21.25 -9.54
C CYS A 287 7.38 -22.60 -9.87
N ASP A 288 6.94 -22.83 -11.11
CA ASP A 288 6.41 -24.13 -11.55
C ASP A 288 7.39 -25.29 -11.31
N ASN A 289 8.70 -25.03 -11.46
CA ASN A 289 9.75 -26.01 -11.20
C ASN A 289 10.08 -26.13 -9.70
N VAL A 290 9.90 -25.05 -8.94
CA VAL A 290 10.21 -25.02 -7.50
C VAL A 290 9.07 -25.62 -6.68
N TYR A 291 7.81 -25.35 -6.99
CA TYR A 291 6.65 -25.81 -6.24
C TYR A 291 6.60 -27.33 -6.05
N VAL A 292 7.00 -28.08 -7.08
CA VAL A 292 7.10 -29.55 -6.99
C VAL A 292 8.18 -30.01 -6.01
N GLN A 293 9.16 -29.16 -5.71
CA GLN A 293 10.27 -29.42 -4.78
C GLN A 293 9.97 -28.89 -3.36
N VAL A 294 8.99 -27.99 -3.20
CA VAL A 294 8.65 -27.35 -1.92
C VAL A 294 7.22 -27.66 -1.43
N PRO A 295 6.72 -28.91 -1.48
CA PRO A 295 5.32 -29.22 -1.15
C PRO A 295 4.94 -28.95 0.31
N LEU A 296 5.93 -28.78 1.18
CA LEU A 296 5.78 -28.44 2.61
C LEU A 296 6.01 -26.96 2.90
N CYS A 297 6.11 -26.12 1.87
CA CYS A 297 6.23 -24.69 2.00
C CYS A 297 4.95 -24.02 1.49
N MET A 298 4.83 -22.71 1.72
CA MET A 298 3.75 -21.86 1.19
C MET A 298 2.40 -21.89 1.92
N SER A 299 2.27 -22.62 3.03
CA SER A 299 1.09 -22.54 3.89
C SER A 299 1.06 -21.26 4.73
N ASN A 300 2.23 -20.75 5.09
CA ASN A 300 2.41 -19.55 5.90
C ASN A 300 3.31 -18.54 5.17
N SER A 301 3.10 -17.26 5.45
CA SER A 301 3.93 -16.16 4.95
C SER A 301 4.64 -15.47 6.10
N ALA A 302 5.86 -15.02 5.86
CA ALA A 302 6.63 -14.14 6.74
C ALA A 302 6.55 -12.67 6.30
N SER A 303 6.29 -12.42 5.01
CA SER A 303 6.08 -11.08 4.46
C SER A 303 5.33 -11.16 3.13
N VAL A 304 4.50 -10.17 2.84
CA VAL A 304 3.74 -10.04 1.59
C VAL A 304 3.76 -8.57 1.19
N TRP A 305 4.05 -8.30 -0.09
CA TRP A 305 3.92 -6.97 -0.67
C TRP A 305 3.34 -7.05 -2.06
N ALA A 306 2.55 -6.07 -2.46
CA ALA A 306 2.09 -5.89 -3.83
C ALA A 306 2.14 -4.42 -4.22
N ILE A 307 2.08 -4.17 -5.53
CA ILE A 307 2.03 -2.83 -6.11
C ILE A 307 0.98 -1.95 -5.40
N GLY A 308 1.39 -0.74 -5.00
CA GLY A 308 0.58 0.20 -4.23
C GLY A 308 0.71 0.07 -2.71
N GLY A 309 1.39 -0.96 -2.19
CA GLY A 309 1.79 -1.03 -0.79
C GLY A 309 3.07 -0.23 -0.51
N ASP A 310 3.24 0.22 0.73
CA ASP A 310 4.45 0.90 1.18
C ASP A 310 5.69 0.01 0.99
N TYR A 311 6.80 0.62 0.60
CA TYR A 311 8.07 -0.11 0.48
C TYR A 311 8.63 -0.51 1.85
N ILE A 312 8.32 0.24 2.92
CA ILE A 312 8.73 -0.08 4.27
C ILE A 312 7.50 -0.25 5.16
N GLU A 313 7.26 -1.48 5.59
CA GLU A 313 6.22 -1.83 6.54
C GLU A 313 6.85 -1.87 7.94
N GLU A 314 6.53 -0.88 8.79
CA GLU A 314 6.95 -0.85 10.18
C GLU A 314 5.92 -1.58 11.07
N PHE A 315 6.39 -2.51 11.89
CA PHE A 315 5.54 -3.22 12.85
C PHE A 315 5.33 -2.38 14.13
N PRO A 316 4.17 -2.53 14.81
CA PRO A 316 3.85 -1.77 16.02
C PRO A 316 4.84 -2.04 17.17
N GLU A 317 5.04 -1.07 18.06
CA GLU A 317 6.08 -1.10 19.11
C GLU A 317 6.00 -2.34 20.02
N GLU A 318 4.81 -2.91 20.19
CA GLU A 318 4.52 -4.04 21.06
C GLU A 318 4.77 -5.40 20.40
N ALA A 319 4.91 -5.47 19.07
CA ALA A 319 5.00 -6.75 18.35
C ALA A 319 6.09 -6.78 17.26
N GLY A 320 6.71 -7.94 17.05
CA GLY A 320 7.67 -8.13 15.96
C GLY A 320 7.71 -9.56 15.44
N TYR A 321 8.21 -9.75 14.22
CA TYR A 321 8.29 -11.05 13.60
C TYR A 321 9.46 -11.87 14.17
N PRO A 322 9.22 -13.07 14.74
CA PRO A 322 10.25 -13.85 15.41
C PRO A 322 11.26 -14.45 14.42
N VAL A 323 12.55 -14.32 14.73
CA VAL A 323 13.66 -14.89 13.94
C VAL A 323 14.72 -15.47 14.87
N GLY A 324 15.30 -16.60 14.48
CA GLY A 324 16.43 -17.22 15.18
C GLY A 324 16.06 -17.93 16.49
N GLY A 325 17.08 -18.40 17.20
CA GLY A 325 16.91 -19.21 18.41
C GLY A 325 16.07 -20.47 18.17
N ASN A 326 14.99 -20.63 18.94
CA ASN A 326 14.09 -21.78 18.85
C ASN A 326 12.92 -21.56 17.87
N PHE A 327 12.94 -20.50 17.05
CA PHE A 327 11.92 -20.31 16.03
C PHE A 327 11.99 -21.47 15.01
N PRO A 328 10.88 -22.17 14.74
CA PRO A 328 10.94 -23.50 14.12
C PRO A 328 11.15 -23.48 12.60
N VAL A 329 11.08 -22.31 11.96
CA VAL A 329 11.24 -22.16 10.51
C VAL A 329 12.73 -22.29 10.13
N LYS A 330 13.03 -23.28 9.30
CA LYS A 330 14.39 -23.57 8.82
C LYS A 330 14.66 -23.02 7.42
N TYR A 331 13.62 -22.92 6.60
CA TYR A 331 13.70 -22.50 5.22
C TYR A 331 12.56 -21.54 4.88
N TYR A 332 12.85 -20.65 3.94
CA TYR A 332 11.93 -19.67 3.38
C TYR A 332 11.90 -19.81 1.87
N VAL A 333 10.81 -19.38 1.24
CA VAL A 333 10.72 -19.27 -0.23
C VAL A 333 10.38 -17.83 -0.58
N LEU A 334 11.28 -17.14 -1.28
CA LEU A 334 10.96 -15.88 -1.93
C LEU A 334 10.23 -16.19 -3.24
N GLU A 335 9.05 -15.63 -3.41
CA GLU A 335 8.31 -15.60 -4.66
C GLU A 335 8.24 -14.16 -5.17
N ILE A 336 8.56 -13.95 -6.45
CA ILE A 336 8.39 -12.67 -7.14
C ILE A 336 7.52 -12.91 -8.37
N HIS A 337 6.40 -12.18 -8.45
CA HIS A 337 5.57 -12.15 -9.65
C HIS A 337 5.92 -10.92 -10.50
N TYR A 338 6.35 -11.19 -11.73
CA TYR A 338 6.58 -10.21 -12.77
C TYR A 338 5.37 -10.13 -13.70
N ASP A 339 4.78 -8.95 -13.83
CA ASP A 339 3.80 -8.60 -14.85
C ASP A 339 4.51 -7.84 -15.97
N ASN A 340 4.69 -8.47 -17.13
CA ASN A 340 5.46 -7.95 -18.27
C ASN A 340 4.55 -7.81 -19.52
N PRO A 341 3.52 -6.95 -19.48
CA PRO A 341 2.55 -6.81 -20.57
C PRO A 341 3.18 -6.30 -21.87
N LYS A 342 4.35 -5.66 -21.78
CA LYS A 342 5.12 -5.18 -22.95
C LYS A 342 6.09 -6.23 -23.50
N ARG A 343 6.20 -7.40 -22.86
CA ARG A 343 7.14 -8.47 -23.22
C ARG A 343 8.57 -7.96 -23.39
N ALA A 344 8.99 -7.10 -22.46
CA ALA A 344 10.32 -6.52 -22.45
C ALA A 344 11.40 -7.63 -22.37
N LEU A 345 12.49 -7.45 -23.10
CA LEU A 345 13.60 -8.40 -23.20
C LEU A 345 14.81 -7.92 -22.39
N ASN A 346 15.73 -8.85 -22.10
CA ASN A 346 17.04 -8.60 -21.49
C ASN A 346 16.95 -7.89 -20.13
N ARG A 347 15.99 -8.31 -19.31
CA ARG A 347 15.76 -7.79 -17.97
C ARG A 347 16.45 -8.72 -16.99
N THR A 348 17.23 -8.13 -16.09
CA THR A 348 17.91 -8.85 -15.01
C THR A 348 17.44 -8.23 -13.70
N ASP A 349 17.06 -9.07 -12.75
CA ASP A 349 16.47 -8.62 -11.49
C ASP A 349 17.27 -9.11 -10.28
N ASN A 350 17.36 -8.22 -9.29
CA ASN A 350 17.92 -8.46 -7.96
C ASN A 350 16.98 -7.95 -6.86
N SER A 351 15.69 -7.90 -7.12
CA SER A 351 14.67 -7.42 -6.20
C SER A 351 14.40 -8.45 -5.08
N GLY A 352 13.78 -8.02 -3.99
CA GLY A 352 13.44 -8.90 -2.87
C GLY A 352 12.99 -8.14 -1.62
N ILE A 353 13.09 -8.78 -0.45
CA ILE A 353 12.65 -8.22 0.82
C ILE A 353 13.76 -8.29 1.87
N ARG A 354 13.98 -7.19 2.58
CA ARG A 354 14.86 -7.06 3.75
C ARG A 354 14.02 -7.04 5.03
N PHE A 355 14.53 -7.67 6.08
CA PHE A 355 13.99 -7.59 7.43
C PHE A 355 14.97 -6.81 8.32
N TYR A 356 14.48 -5.77 9.00
CA TYR A 356 15.26 -5.01 9.98
C TYR A 356 15.03 -5.55 11.38
N MET A 357 16.11 -5.82 12.11
CA MET A 357 16.05 -6.40 13.45
C MET A 357 15.98 -5.34 14.54
N GLY A 358 15.03 -5.50 15.44
CA GLY A 358 14.99 -4.76 16.69
C GLY A 358 16.20 -5.06 17.56
N LYS A 359 16.58 -4.08 18.39
CA LYS A 359 17.63 -4.23 19.41
C LYS A 359 17.15 -5.10 20.58
N GLU A 360 15.88 -4.96 20.94
CA GLU A 360 15.24 -5.68 22.04
C GLU A 360 14.08 -6.54 21.52
N LEU A 361 13.72 -7.56 22.30
CA LEU A 361 12.49 -8.31 22.06
C LEU A 361 11.27 -7.45 22.38
N ARG A 362 10.29 -7.46 21.47
CA ARG A 362 8.97 -6.87 21.71
C ARG A 362 8.08 -7.85 22.47
N GLN A 363 6.99 -7.35 23.04
CA GLN A 363 6.10 -8.13 23.93
C GLN A 363 5.41 -9.30 23.21
N HIS A 364 5.09 -9.13 21.93
CA HIS A 364 4.30 -10.07 21.15
C HIS A 364 5.01 -10.53 19.86
N ASP A 365 4.70 -11.74 19.44
CA ASP A 365 5.14 -12.29 18.16
C ASP A 365 4.11 -11.96 17.08
N ILE A 366 4.59 -11.57 15.90
CA ILE A 366 3.76 -11.41 14.70
C ILE A 366 3.72 -12.74 13.94
N GLY A 367 2.54 -13.09 13.44
CA GLY A 367 2.33 -14.17 12.49
C GLY A 367 1.30 -13.76 11.44
N PHE A 368 1.25 -14.50 10.34
CA PHE A 368 0.31 -14.26 9.26
C PHE A 368 -0.79 -15.32 9.26
N LEU A 369 -2.03 -14.88 9.12
CA LEU A 369 -3.19 -15.76 8.97
C LEU A 369 -3.77 -15.56 7.56
N SER A 370 -3.77 -16.62 6.77
CA SER A 370 -4.44 -16.64 5.47
C SER A 370 -5.74 -17.42 5.56
N PHE A 371 -6.83 -16.83 5.07
CA PHE A 371 -8.13 -17.51 4.95
C PHE A 371 -8.85 -17.01 3.70
N GLY A 372 -9.63 -17.90 3.08
CA GLY A 372 -10.34 -17.60 1.85
C GLY A 372 -10.62 -18.87 1.04
N THR A 373 -10.97 -18.66 -0.21
CA THR A 373 -11.19 -19.77 -1.16
C THR A 373 -9.88 -20.08 -1.87
N GLY A 374 -9.50 -21.36 -1.92
CA GLY A 374 -8.32 -21.79 -2.68
C GLY A 374 -8.49 -21.60 -4.19
N PRO A 375 -7.39 -21.61 -4.98
CA PRO A 375 -7.41 -21.40 -6.42
C PRO A 375 -7.96 -22.59 -7.22
N ASN A 376 -8.44 -23.64 -6.56
CA ASN A 376 -8.99 -24.82 -7.22
C ASN A 376 -10.33 -24.47 -7.90
N PRO A 377 -10.55 -24.84 -9.17
CA PRO A 377 -11.85 -24.66 -9.85
C PRO A 377 -13.03 -25.29 -9.10
N ALA A 378 -12.79 -26.33 -8.30
CA ALA A 378 -13.80 -26.93 -7.43
C ALA A 378 -14.16 -26.06 -6.21
N SER A 379 -13.28 -25.15 -5.79
CA SER A 379 -13.53 -24.23 -4.69
C SER A 379 -14.02 -22.85 -5.15
N LEU A 380 -13.60 -22.36 -6.32
CA LEU A 380 -13.98 -21.05 -6.85
C LEU A 380 -14.37 -21.11 -8.33
N ALA A 381 -15.66 -20.93 -8.63
CA ALA A 381 -16.15 -20.82 -10.01
C ALA A 381 -17.20 -19.70 -10.12
N ILE A 382 -16.91 -18.68 -10.92
CA ILE A 382 -17.81 -17.55 -11.18
C ILE A 382 -18.50 -17.79 -12.53
N PRO A 383 -19.84 -17.88 -12.59
CA PRO A 383 -20.55 -18.05 -13.85
C PRO A 383 -20.30 -16.86 -14.80
N PRO A 384 -20.21 -17.08 -16.12
CA PRO A 384 -20.07 -15.98 -17.07
C PRO A 384 -21.34 -15.08 -17.08
N GLN A 385 -21.15 -13.80 -17.37
CA GLN A 385 -22.22 -12.81 -17.59
C GLN A 385 -23.12 -12.51 -16.38
N VAL A 386 -22.65 -12.75 -15.16
CA VAL A 386 -23.33 -12.31 -13.94
C VAL A 386 -22.83 -10.94 -13.50
N ASN A 387 -23.75 -10.02 -13.20
CA ASN A 387 -23.39 -8.65 -12.76
C ASN A 387 -22.79 -8.60 -11.34
N ARG A 388 -23.17 -9.56 -10.49
CA ARG A 388 -22.67 -9.69 -9.11
C ARG A 388 -22.74 -11.16 -8.70
N PHE A 389 -21.63 -11.66 -8.16
CA PHE A 389 -21.53 -13.00 -7.59
C PHE A 389 -20.75 -12.91 -6.28
N ILE A 390 -21.28 -13.51 -5.22
CA ILE A 390 -20.69 -13.46 -3.88
C ILE A 390 -20.10 -14.83 -3.60
N VAL A 391 -18.86 -14.84 -3.09
CA VAL A 391 -18.17 -16.04 -2.66
C VAL A 391 -17.90 -15.89 -1.17
N ASP A 392 -18.54 -16.75 -0.38
CA ASP A 392 -18.36 -16.78 1.07
C ASP A 392 -17.36 -17.87 1.45
N SER A 393 -16.45 -17.54 2.38
CA SER A 393 -15.51 -18.48 2.98
C SER A 393 -15.50 -18.30 4.49
N TYR A 394 -15.47 -19.41 5.22
CA TYR A 394 -15.56 -19.41 6.67
C TYR A 394 -14.38 -20.15 7.27
N CYS A 395 -13.80 -19.59 8.34
CA CYS A 395 -12.94 -20.33 9.24
C CYS A 395 -13.83 -21.10 10.22
N ASP A 396 -13.80 -22.44 10.17
CA ASP A 396 -14.61 -23.28 11.06
C ASP A 396 -14.24 -22.98 12.53
N PRO A 397 -15.22 -22.89 13.46
CA PRO A 397 -14.93 -22.69 14.87
C PRO A 397 -13.91 -23.69 15.45
N LYS A 398 -13.87 -24.94 14.96
CA LYS A 398 -12.85 -25.94 15.34
C LYS A 398 -11.45 -25.55 14.91
N ALA A 399 -11.30 -24.89 13.76
CA ALA A 399 -10.00 -24.36 13.33
C ALA A 399 -9.56 -23.23 14.29
N SER A 400 -10.49 -22.35 14.69
CA SER A 400 -10.20 -21.25 15.63
C SER A 400 -9.79 -21.71 17.04
N GLN A 401 -10.11 -22.95 17.44
CA GLN A 401 -9.66 -23.52 18.72
C GLN A 401 -8.14 -23.74 18.79
N HIS A 402 -7.44 -23.71 17.66
CA HIS A 402 -5.98 -23.80 17.62
C HIS A 402 -5.30 -22.44 17.86
N LEU A 403 -6.06 -21.35 17.95
CA LEU A 403 -5.54 -20.04 18.35
C LEU A 403 -5.27 -20.01 19.87
N PRO A 404 -4.35 -19.15 20.35
CA PRO A 404 -4.11 -18.99 21.78
C PRO A 404 -5.39 -18.67 22.56
N GLU A 405 -5.52 -19.20 23.79
CA GLU A 405 -6.67 -18.91 24.66
C GLU A 405 -6.83 -17.42 24.98
N SER A 406 -5.73 -16.66 24.97
CA SER A 406 -5.72 -15.21 25.12
C SER A 406 -6.27 -14.46 23.89
N GLY A 407 -6.55 -15.16 22.80
CA GLY A 407 -6.90 -14.59 21.51
C GLY A 407 -5.71 -14.05 20.74
N ILE A 408 -6.02 -13.38 19.62
CA ILE A 408 -5.07 -12.70 18.75
C ILE A 408 -5.55 -11.26 18.49
N THR A 409 -4.61 -10.37 18.18
CA THR A 409 -4.89 -9.01 17.73
C THR A 409 -4.57 -8.91 16.25
N VAL A 410 -5.53 -8.49 15.42
CA VAL A 410 -5.32 -8.24 13.99
C VAL A 410 -4.67 -6.87 13.83
N LEU A 411 -3.46 -6.85 13.27
CA LEU A 411 -2.67 -5.62 13.06
C LEU A 411 -2.93 -4.99 11.70
N SER A 412 -2.98 -5.82 10.66
CA SER A 412 -3.20 -5.42 9.28
C SER A 412 -3.98 -6.50 8.53
N ALA A 413 -4.52 -6.15 7.37
CA ALA A 413 -5.21 -7.08 6.48
C ALA A 413 -4.77 -6.81 5.03
N PHE A 414 -4.50 -7.89 4.29
CA PHE A 414 -4.10 -7.83 2.89
C PHE A 414 -5.15 -8.55 2.03
N PRO A 415 -6.19 -7.84 1.55
CA PRO A 415 -7.19 -8.44 0.66
C PRO A 415 -6.57 -8.69 -0.72
N HIS A 416 -6.77 -9.90 -1.25
CA HIS A 416 -6.22 -10.29 -2.55
C HIS A 416 -7.31 -10.88 -3.45
N THR A 417 -7.40 -10.38 -4.69
CA THR A 417 -8.27 -10.90 -5.74
C THR A 417 -7.60 -10.73 -7.11
N HIS A 418 -7.95 -11.56 -8.08
CA HIS A 418 -7.62 -11.31 -9.49
C HIS A 418 -8.58 -10.27 -10.11
N LEU A 419 -8.50 -10.06 -11.42
CA LEU A 419 -9.17 -8.97 -12.17
C LEU A 419 -10.70 -8.86 -12.01
N GLN A 420 -11.37 -9.97 -11.67
CA GLN A 420 -12.84 -9.98 -11.50
C GLN A 420 -13.31 -9.59 -10.09
N GLY A 421 -12.40 -9.53 -9.11
CA GLY A 421 -12.73 -9.08 -7.76
C GLY A 421 -13.17 -7.61 -7.75
N LYS A 422 -14.25 -7.33 -7.00
CA LYS A 422 -14.78 -5.97 -6.83
C LYS A 422 -14.82 -5.52 -5.37
N GLN A 423 -15.02 -6.46 -4.46
CA GLN A 423 -15.12 -6.19 -3.04
C GLN A 423 -14.70 -7.43 -2.25
N LEU A 424 -13.93 -7.23 -1.18
CA LEU A 424 -13.57 -8.26 -0.22
C LEU A 424 -13.87 -7.72 1.18
N ILE A 425 -14.61 -8.49 1.96
CA ILE A 425 -15.01 -8.14 3.33
C ILE A 425 -14.66 -9.32 4.23
N SER A 426 -13.95 -9.04 5.32
CA SER A 426 -13.71 -10.00 6.39
C SER A 426 -14.38 -9.50 7.66
N SER A 427 -15.15 -10.36 8.31
CA SER A 427 -15.86 -10.05 9.56
C SER A 427 -15.54 -11.10 10.61
N ARG A 428 -15.32 -10.67 11.86
CA ARG A 428 -15.28 -11.57 13.01
C ARG A 428 -16.71 -11.84 13.46
N ILE A 429 -17.06 -13.12 13.58
CA ILE A 429 -18.37 -13.55 14.07
C ILE A 429 -18.17 -14.20 15.43
N GLU A 430 -18.72 -13.59 16.48
CA GLU A 430 -18.80 -14.17 17.82
C GLU A 430 -20.23 -14.60 18.08
N ASN A 431 -20.44 -15.79 18.64
CA ASN A 431 -21.75 -16.32 19.09
C ASN A 431 -22.88 -16.12 18.07
N GLN A 432 -23.11 -17.12 17.21
CA GLN A 432 -24.17 -17.11 16.17
C GLN A 432 -25.55 -16.66 16.67
N PHE A 433 -25.78 -15.36 16.70
CA PHE A 433 -27.09 -14.73 16.71
C PHE A 433 -27.15 -13.85 15.47
N LEU A 434 -27.54 -14.45 14.35
CA LEU A 434 -28.05 -13.71 13.21
C LEU A 434 -29.36 -13.06 13.64
N LEU A 435 -29.29 -11.86 14.20
CA LEU A 435 -30.43 -10.95 14.23
C LEU A 435 -30.47 -10.29 12.85
N PHE A 436 -31.43 -10.73 12.03
CA PHE A 436 -31.87 -9.95 10.88
C PHE A 436 -32.47 -8.63 11.40
N THR A 437 -31.85 -7.51 11.05
CA THR A 437 -32.51 -6.20 11.05
C THR A 437 -32.19 -5.49 9.76
#